data_AF-A0A2E5XB00-F1
#
_entry.id   AF-A0A2E5XB00-F1
#
_cell.length_a   1.000
_cell.length_b   1.000
_cell.length_c   1.000
_cell.angle_alpha   90.00
_cell.angle_beta   90.00
_cell.angle_gamma   90.00
#
_symmetry.space_group_name_H-M   'P 1'
#
loop_
_entity.id
_entity.type
_entity.pdbx_description
1 polymer ?
#
loop_
_entity_poly.entity_id
_entity_poly.type
_entity_poly.pdbx_seq_one_letter_code
_entity_poly.pdbx_strand_id
1 'polypeptide(L)'
;MLFKKDSAIFGLTLGIMIPICFYFLEENIIPVIFGVAFRSSSMELFALVMNLPIFRYYLMSLKYERTAKGILFATFVYGLIWVYVNQEIL
;
A
#
# COMPACT_ATOMS: atom_id res chain seq x y z
N MET A 1 -8.94 9.19 -24.47
CA MET A 1 -8.87 10.36 -23.54
C MET A 1 -9.54 10.03 -22.19
N LEU A 2 -9.06 9.04 -21.42
CA LEU A 2 -9.77 8.59 -20.20
C LEU A 2 -8.94 8.62 -18.89
N PHE A 3 -7.64 8.94 -18.94
CA PHE A 3 -6.77 8.90 -17.76
C PHE A 3 -6.35 10.28 -17.23
N LYS A 4 -7.11 11.35 -17.52
CA LYS A 4 -6.86 12.72 -17.00
C LYS A 4 -7.79 13.10 -15.84
N LYS A 5 -8.33 12.13 -15.09
CA LYS A 5 -9.07 12.44 -13.86
C LYS A 5 -8.14 12.26 -12.67
N ASP A 6 -7.34 13.29 -12.43
CA ASP A 6 -6.69 13.46 -11.13
C ASP A 6 -7.79 13.56 -10.07
N SER A 7 -8.03 12.47 -9.35
CA SER A 7 -9.06 12.39 -8.33
C SER A 7 -8.49 11.75 -7.09
N ALA A 8 -8.73 12.41 -5.96
CA ALA A 8 -8.31 11.89 -4.66
C ALA A 8 -8.93 10.51 -4.40
N ILE A 9 -10.16 10.28 -4.87
CA ILE A 9 -10.88 9.00 -4.75
C ILE A 9 -10.09 7.89 -5.45
N PHE A 10 -9.64 8.10 -6.69
CA PHE A 10 -8.83 7.11 -7.41
C PHE A 10 -7.52 6.79 -6.69
N GLY A 11 -6.87 7.81 -6.13
CA GLY A 11 -5.70 7.62 -5.28
C GLY A 11 -5.99 6.80 -4.04
N LEU A 12 -7.14 7.03 -3.41
CA LEU A 12 -7.58 6.31 -2.23
C LEU A 12 -7.83 4.82 -2.55
N THR A 13 -8.52 4.52 -3.66
CA THR A 13 -8.73 3.14 -4.10
C THR A 13 -7.41 2.43 -4.39
N LEU A 14 -6.47 3.11 -5.06
CA LEU A 14 -5.15 2.56 -5.31
C LEU A 14 -4.39 2.30 -4.02
N GLY A 15 -4.37 3.25 -3.08
CA GLY A 15 -3.68 3.11 -1.81
C GLY A 15 -4.21 1.99 -0.92
N ILE A 16 -5.45 1.54 -1.13
CA ILE A 16 -6.03 0.34 -0.48
C ILE A 16 -5.72 -0.92 -1.29
N MET A 17 -5.95 -0.90 -2.61
CA MET A 17 -5.77 -2.08 -3.46
C MET A 17 -4.32 -2.57 -3.51
N ILE A 18 -3.36 -1.66 -3.57
CA ILE A 18 -1.93 -1.99 -3.69
C ILE A 18 -1.45 -2.86 -2.52
N PRO A 19 -1.61 -2.47 -1.24
CA PRO A 19 -1.17 -3.29 -0.12
C PRO A 19 -1.89 -4.64 -0.10
N ILE A 20 -3.18 -4.71 -0.44
CA ILE A 20 -3.91 -5.98 -0.51
C ILE A 20 -3.30 -6.90 -1.57
N CYS A 21 -3.10 -6.40 -2.79
CA CYS A 21 -2.47 -7.17 -3.86
C CYS A 21 -1.05 -7.61 -3.50
N PHE A 22 -0.26 -6.75 -2.85
CA PHE A 22 1.09 -7.07 -2.42
C PHE A 22 1.11 -8.11 -1.31
N TYR A 23 0.20 -8.04 -0.34
CA TYR A 23 0.10 -9.04 0.73
C TYR A 23 -0.15 -10.44 0.16
N PHE A 24 -1.11 -10.58 -0.77
CA PHE A 24 -1.35 -11.87 -1.45
C PHE A 24 -0.13 -12.33 -2.25
N LEU A 25 0.59 -11.40 -2.88
CA LEU A 25 1.81 -11.71 -3.61
C LEU A 25 2.90 -12.23 -2.66
N GLU A 26 3.10 -11.57 -1.52
CA GLU A 26 4.05 -11.95 -0.48
C GLU A 26 3.72 -13.33 0.10
N GLU A 27 2.45 -13.59 0.43
CA GLU A 27 1.99 -14.87 0.97
C GLU A 27 2.24 -16.05 0.03
N ASN A 28 2.16 -15.84 -1.28
CA ASN A 28 2.39 -16.91 -2.27
C ASN A 28 3.84 -17.04 -2.71
N ILE A 29 4.59 -15.93 -2.80
CA ILE A 29 5.95 -15.93 -3.37
C ILE A 29 7.02 -16.16 -2.29
N ILE A 30 6.92 -15.52 -1.13
CA ILE A 30 7.93 -15.59 -0.08
C ILE A 30 8.18 -17.02 0.40
N PRO A 31 7.17 -17.84 0.75
CA PRO A 31 7.41 -19.20 1.20
C PRO A 31 8.01 -20.09 0.10
N VAL A 32 7.73 -19.81 -1.18
CA VAL A 32 8.32 -20.55 -2.30
C VAL A 32 9.81 -20.22 -2.47
N ILE A 33 10.22 -18.97 -2.23
CA ILE A 33 11.62 -18.53 -2.41
C ILE A 33 12.47 -18.83 -1.17
N PHE A 34 11.96 -18.53 0.03
CA PHE A 34 12.72 -18.57 1.27
C PHE A 34 12.47 -19.82 2.11
N GLY A 35 11.44 -20.61 1.81
CA GLY A 35 11.09 -21.82 2.57
C GLY A 35 10.53 -21.55 3.98
N VAL A 36 10.39 -20.28 4.36
CA VAL A 36 9.82 -19.82 5.64
C VAL A 36 8.81 -18.71 5.39
N ALA A 37 7.70 -18.77 6.10
CA ALA A 37 6.71 -17.69 6.12
C ALA A 37 7.17 -16.62 7.12
N PHE A 38 7.17 -15.35 6.70
CA PHE A 38 7.29 -14.23 7.63
C PHE A 38 6.04 -14.11 8.51
N ARG A 39 6.19 -13.41 9.64
CA ARG A 39 5.06 -13.06 10.51
C ARG A 39 4.09 -12.15 9.74
N SER A 40 2.79 -12.40 9.87
CA SER A 40 1.74 -11.63 9.17
C SER A 40 1.87 -10.12 9.41
N SER A 41 2.18 -9.72 10.64
CA SER A 41 2.46 -8.34 11.04
C SER A 41 3.56 -7.66 10.21
N SER A 42 4.63 -8.38 9.87
CA SER A 42 5.73 -7.85 9.06
C SER A 42 5.36 -7.77 7.58
N MET A 43 4.65 -8.77 7.05
CA MET A 43 4.15 -8.74 5.66
C MET A 43 3.20 -7.57 5.43
N GLU A 44 2.29 -7.30 6.37
CA GLU A 44 1.38 -6.15 6.30
C GLU A 44 2.12 -4.80 6.21
N LEU A 45 3.22 -4.65 6.96
CA LEU A 45 4.06 -3.45 6.88
C LEU A 45 4.80 -3.35 5.54
N PHE A 46 5.36 -4.46 5.04
CA PHE A 46 6.03 -4.48 3.73
C PHE A 46 5.06 -4.12 2.61
N ALA A 47 3.89 -4.74 2.61
CA ALA A 47 2.82 -4.43 1.67
C ALA A 47 2.40 -2.95 1.73
N LEU A 48 2.33 -2.36 2.93
CA LEU A 48 2.04 -0.94 3.11
C LEU A 48 3.16 -0.03 2.57
N VAL A 49 4.43 -0.39 2.83
CA VAL A 49 5.60 0.36 2.33
C VAL A 49 5.63 0.39 0.79
N MET A 50 5.07 -0.63 0.12
CA MET A 50 4.95 -0.64 -1.35
C MET A 50 4.05 0.45 -1.92
N ASN A 51 3.25 1.15 -1.11
CA ASN A 51 2.56 2.37 -1.55
C ASN A 51 3.52 3.53 -1.83
N LEU A 52 4.70 3.60 -1.19
CA LEU A 52 5.67 4.70 -1.36
C LEU A 52 6.23 4.83 -2.79
N PRO A 53 6.74 3.76 -3.45
CA PRO A 53 7.20 3.87 -4.83
C PRO A 53 6.07 4.24 -5.80
N ILE A 54 4.85 3.73 -5.56
CA ILE A 54 3.69 4.07 -6.41
C ILE A 54 3.26 5.52 -6.18
N PHE A 55 3.19 5.98 -4.94
CA PHE A 55 2.97 7.38 -4.59
C PHE A 55 3.98 8.29 -5.32
N ARG A 56 5.28 7.94 -5.27
CA ARG A 56 6.33 8.68 -5.97
C ARG A 56 6.11 8.71 -7.47
N TYR A 57 5.71 7.59 -8.07
CA TYR A 57 5.42 7.52 -9.50
C TYR A 57 4.27 8.46 -9.91
N TYR A 58 3.17 8.46 -9.16
CA TYR A 58 2.01 9.32 -9.42
C TYR A 58 2.33 10.82 -9.22
N LEU A 59 3.18 11.15 -8.26
CA LEU A 59 3.56 12.53 -7.97
C LEU A 59 4.63 13.08 -8.94
N MET A 60 5.71 12.35 -9.19
CA MET A 60 6.82 12.80 -10.05
C MET A 60 6.55 12.63 -11.55
N SER A 61 6.00 11.49 -11.97
CA SER A 61 5.85 11.16 -13.40
C SER A 61 4.56 11.72 -13.97
N LEU A 62 3.43 11.47 -13.29
CA LEU A 62 2.10 11.85 -13.78
C LEU A 62 1.66 13.25 -13.33
N LYS A 63 2.35 13.86 -12.35
CA LYS A 63 1.98 15.15 -11.73
C LYS A 63 0.54 15.16 -11.19
N TYR A 64 0.03 14.02 -10.75
CA TYR A 64 -1.33 13.88 -10.19
C TYR A 64 -1.31 14.10 -8.69
N GLU A 65 -1.30 15.36 -8.29
CA GLU A 65 -1.20 15.75 -6.88
C GLU A 65 -2.37 15.25 -6.03
N ARG A 66 -3.61 15.29 -6.54
CA ARG A 66 -4.78 14.86 -5.75
C ARG A 66 -4.78 13.34 -5.57
N THR A 67 -4.41 12.60 -6.60
CA THR A 67 -4.26 11.14 -6.57
C THR A 67 -3.16 10.73 -5.61
N ALA A 68 -2.00 11.38 -5.66
CA ALA A 68 -0.90 11.13 -4.72
C ALA A 68 -1.34 11.39 -3.27
N LYS A 69 -2.05 12.49 -3.01
CA LYS A 69 -2.63 12.77 -1.68
C LYS A 69 -3.63 11.70 -1.23
N GLY A 70 -4.44 11.16 -2.14
CA GLY A 70 -5.35 10.05 -1.87
C GLY A 70 -4.63 8.77 -1.44
N ILE A 71 -3.55 8.40 -2.15
CA ILE A 71 -2.70 7.24 -1.80
C ILE A 71 -2.08 7.44 -0.42
N LEU A 72 -1.54 8.64 -0.15
CA LEU A 72 -0.92 8.96 1.14
C LEU A 72 -1.94 8.88 2.28
N PHE A 73 -3.14 9.41 2.07
CA PHE A 73 -4.22 9.35 3.05
C PHE A 73 -4.63 7.91 3.35
N ALA A 74 -4.83 7.07 2.33
CA ALA A 74 -5.14 5.66 2.50
C ALA A 74 -4.02 4.91 3.25
N THR A 75 -2.76 5.18 2.90
CA THR A 75 -1.58 4.61 3.57
C THR A 75 -1.56 5.01 5.06
N PHE A 76 -1.89 6.26 5.37
CA PHE A 76 -1.94 6.74 6.75
C PHE A 76 -3.05 6.06 7.57
N VAL A 77 -4.25 5.93 6.99
CA VAL A 77 -5.38 5.22 7.63
C VAL A 77 -5.03 3.75 7.86
N TYR A 78 -4.47 3.07 6.85
CA TYR A 78 -4.07 1.67 7.01
C TYR A 78 -2.98 1.51 8.06
N GLY A 79 -1.99 2.43 8.11
CA GLY A 79 -0.97 2.43 9.16
C GLY A 79 -1.57 2.57 10.56
N LEU A 80 -2.56 3.44 10.74
CA LEU A 80 -3.28 3.57 12.02
C LEU A 80 -4.05 2.28 12.38
N ILE A 81 -4.73 1.67 11.41
CA ILE A 81 -5.43 0.39 11.60
C ILE A 81 -4.41 -0.69 12.00
N TRP A 82 -3.28 -0.77 11.32
CA TRP A 82 -2.22 -1.72 11.60
C TRP A 82 -1.67 -1.56 13.01
N VAL A 83 -1.40 -0.32 13.45
CA VAL A 83 -0.94 -0.04 14.82
C VAL A 83 -1.99 -0.47 15.85
N TYR A 84 -3.27 -0.17 15.59
CA TYR A 84 -4.35 -0.56 16.50
C TYR A 84 -4.52 -2.09 16.61
N VAL A 85 -4.40 -2.80 15.49
CA VAL A 85 -4.54 -4.28 15.46
C VAL A 85 -3.30 -4.97 16.04
N ASN A 86 -2.11 -4.45 15.79
CA ASN A 86 -0.84 -5.04 16.26
C ASN A 86 -0.39 -4.49 17.63
N GLN A 87 -1.22 -3.67 18.30
CA GLN A 87 -0.90 -3.05 19.59
C GLN A 87 -0.70 -4.04 20.74
N GLU A 88 -1.18 -5.29 20.59
CA GLU A 88 -0.92 -6.39 21.54
C GLU A 88 0.55 -6.89 21.54
N ILE A 89 1.42 -6.32 20.70
CA ILE A 89 2.84 -6.70 20.58
C ILE A 89 3.77 -5.73 21.34
N LEU A 90 3.24 -4.76 22.11
CA LEU A 90 4.01 -3.74 22.83
C LEU A 90 4.12 -4.02 24.34
#